data_AF-A0A7R8WVI3-F1
#
_entry.id   AF-A0A7R8WVI3-F1
#
_cell.length_a   1.000
_cell.length_b   1.000
_cell.length_c   1.000
_cell.angle_alpha   90.00
_cell.angle_beta   90.00
_cell.angle_gamma   90.00
#
_symmetry.space_group_name_H-M   'P 1'
#
loop_
_entity.id
_entity.type
_entity.pdbx_description
1 polymer ?
#
loop_
_entity_poly.entity_id
_entity_poly.type
_entity_poly.pdbx_seq_one_letter_code
_entity_poly.pdbx_strand_id
1 'polypeptide(L)'
;MHAQFGEEVREEKESAQASCPPWVDPFVNQHLLPPTFPRVTVIPGRVETWDRLVELVKSLHKALGVIDCNGFDDSLDFLADFSASKPCVLSRAFVVSAFIVCAMKVSALEEATKKFLNCSKLSTTNSEQKAAFFEQANHVFAEVVHGFSFNRARLREKLPIIFEEMAQLQESAEKLDRVIQASNGSGSSGQDKSSSCNAGTVTTWVLHHTLQLMALYVLLGFELNLYCPREYRNIFWYLEEFLYKWTVSCLITRSEGEGEGLDGFNGEI
;
A
#
# COMPACT_ATOMS: atom_id res chain seq x y z
N MET A 1 23.92 38.36 -26.53
CA MET A 1 23.34 37.26 -25.73
C MET A 1 23.46 37.48 -24.22
N HIS A 2 24.60 37.87 -23.65
CA HIS A 2 24.69 38.09 -22.18
C HIS A 2 23.90 39.31 -21.64
N ALA A 3 23.70 40.36 -22.45
CA ALA A 3 22.96 41.56 -22.01
C ALA A 3 21.44 41.33 -21.91
N GLN A 4 20.85 40.58 -22.86
CA GLN A 4 19.43 40.24 -22.86
C GLN A 4 19.01 39.37 -21.66
N PHE A 5 19.88 38.44 -21.25
CA PHE A 5 19.66 37.62 -20.05
C PHE A 5 19.67 38.43 -18.75
N GLY A 6 20.39 39.56 -18.71
CA GLY A 6 20.44 40.44 -17.55
C GLY A 6 19.22 41.36 -17.41
N GLU A 7 18.60 41.73 -18.53
CA GLU A 7 17.36 42.54 -18.56
C GLU A 7 16.12 41.70 -18.23
N GLU A 8 15.98 40.49 -18.78
CA GLU A 8 14.87 39.57 -18.45
C GLU A 8 14.85 39.22 -16.95
N VAL A 9 16.01 38.92 -16.36
CA VAL A 9 16.12 38.63 -14.91
C VAL A 9 15.78 39.86 -14.06
N ARG A 10 16.00 41.08 -14.57
CA ARG A 10 15.68 42.31 -13.85
C ARG A 10 14.19 42.66 -13.92
N GLU A 11 13.55 42.44 -15.06
CA GLU A 11 12.10 42.58 -15.22
C GLU A 11 11.31 41.52 -14.41
N GLU A 12 11.80 40.28 -14.35
CA GLU A 12 11.24 39.25 -13.45
C GLU A 12 11.41 39.62 -11.97
N LYS A 13 12.54 40.25 -11.61
CA LYS A 13 12.78 40.71 -10.23
C LYS A 13 11.80 41.83 -9.82
N GLU A 14 11.59 42.80 -10.69
CA GLU A 14 10.71 43.94 -10.43
C GLU A 14 9.22 43.53 -10.40
N SER A 15 8.79 42.61 -11.27
CA SER A 15 7.42 42.06 -11.27
C SER A 15 7.13 41.17 -10.05
N ALA A 16 8.07 40.32 -9.65
CA ALA A 16 7.93 39.48 -8.46
C ALA A 16 7.85 40.32 -7.17
N GLN A 17 8.66 41.37 -7.08
CA GLN A 17 8.65 42.27 -5.91
C GLN A 17 7.42 43.18 -5.87
N ALA A 18 6.86 43.58 -7.02
CA ALA A 18 5.60 44.34 -7.09
C ALA A 18 4.37 43.52 -6.65
N SER A 19 4.43 42.19 -6.75
CA SER A 19 3.34 41.28 -6.37
C SER A 19 3.35 40.85 -4.90
N CYS A 20 4.48 41.03 -4.19
CA CYS A 20 4.66 40.58 -2.82
C CYS A 20 4.44 41.73 -1.81
N PRO A 21 3.88 41.45 -0.62
CA PRO A 21 3.76 42.47 0.43
C PRO A 21 5.11 43.05 0.84
N PRO A 22 5.18 44.32 1.30
CA PRO A 22 6.45 45.00 1.62
C PRO A 22 7.33 44.30 2.67
N TRP A 23 6.74 43.44 3.51
CA TRP A 23 7.44 42.69 4.55
C TRP A 23 7.94 41.31 4.10
N VAL A 24 7.65 40.89 2.87
CA VAL A 24 8.13 39.64 2.30
C VAL A 24 9.30 39.95 1.36
N ASP A 25 10.48 39.41 1.67
CA ASP A 25 11.65 39.46 0.77
C ASP A 25 11.63 38.25 -0.18
N PRO A 26 11.23 38.42 -1.46
CA PRO A 26 11.22 37.32 -2.42
C PRO A 26 12.63 36.83 -2.79
N PHE A 27 13.69 37.57 -2.42
CA PHE A 27 15.08 37.24 -2.71
C PHE A 27 15.87 36.78 -1.49
N VAL A 28 15.20 36.43 -0.38
CA VAL A 28 15.87 35.93 0.83
C VAL A 28 16.83 34.75 0.54
N ASN A 29 16.48 33.92 -0.45
CA ASN A 29 17.30 32.79 -0.91
C ASN A 29 18.62 33.24 -1.56
N GLN A 30 18.68 34.41 -2.20
CA GLN A 30 19.92 34.95 -2.80
C GLN A 30 20.88 35.48 -1.73
N HIS A 31 20.36 35.84 -0.55
CA HIS A 31 21.15 36.34 0.56
C HIS A 31 21.65 35.23 1.50
N LEU A 32 20.86 34.17 1.70
CA LEU A 32 21.10 33.15 2.73
C LEU A 32 21.54 31.78 2.20
N LEU A 33 21.27 31.46 0.93
CA LEU A 33 21.61 30.16 0.35
C LEU A 33 22.76 30.29 -0.65
N PRO A 34 23.60 29.24 -0.81
CA PRO A 34 24.56 29.18 -1.90
C PRO A 34 23.85 29.42 -3.25
N PRO A 35 24.57 29.93 -4.26
CA PRO A 35 23.98 30.38 -5.52
C PRO A 35 23.17 29.24 -6.16
N THR A 36 21.86 29.34 -6.01
CA THR A 36 20.86 28.50 -6.64
C THR A 36 20.07 29.39 -7.58
N PHE A 37 19.53 28.82 -8.68
CA PHE A 37 18.69 29.58 -9.59
C PHE A 37 17.56 30.27 -8.81
N PRO A 38 17.32 31.58 -9.02
CA PRO A 38 16.26 32.30 -8.35
C PRO A 38 14.92 31.58 -8.55
N ARG A 39 14.25 31.22 -7.46
CA ARG A 39 12.90 30.66 -7.51
C ARG A 39 11.92 31.76 -7.15
N VAL A 40 11.15 32.23 -8.13
CA VAL A 40 10.01 33.10 -7.86
C VAL A 40 8.95 32.27 -7.13
N THR A 41 8.72 32.58 -5.86
CA THR A 41 7.64 31.93 -5.10
C THR A 41 6.35 32.69 -5.36
N VAL A 42 5.43 32.06 -6.10
CA VAL A 42 4.10 32.62 -6.33
C VAL A 42 3.31 32.48 -5.03
N ILE A 43 3.05 33.59 -4.36
CA ILE A 43 2.20 33.62 -3.17
C ILE A 43 0.75 33.56 -3.65
N PRO A 44 -0.02 32.51 -3.29
CA PRO A 44 -1.42 32.40 -3.70
C PRO A 44 -2.23 33.57 -3.14
N GLY A 45 -3.28 33.96 -3.87
CA GLY A 45 -4.20 34.99 -3.41
C GLY A 45 -4.91 34.58 -2.12
N ARG A 46 -5.49 35.55 -1.39
CA ARG A 46 -6.18 35.28 -0.12
C ARG A 46 -7.30 34.24 -0.24
N VAL A 47 -8.11 34.35 -1.29
CA VAL A 47 -9.26 33.44 -1.53
C VAL A 47 -8.77 32.03 -1.84
N GLU A 48 -7.82 31.90 -2.77
CA GLU A 48 -7.21 30.62 -3.12
C GLU A 48 -6.52 29.94 -1.92
N THR A 49 -5.85 30.73 -1.08
CA THR A 49 -5.23 30.22 0.16
C THR A 49 -6.27 29.66 1.11
N TRP A 50 -7.41 30.36 1.26
CA TRP A 50 -8.50 29.90 2.10
C TRP A 50 -9.10 28.59 1.58
N ASP A 51 -9.33 28.48 0.27
CA ASP A 51 -9.85 27.25 -0.34
C ASP A 51 -8.91 26.06 -0.12
N ARG A 52 -7.59 26.26 -0.29
CA ARG A 52 -6.57 25.24 -0.01
C ARG A 52 -6.55 24.82 1.47
N LEU A 53 -6.75 25.75 2.40
CA LEU A 53 -6.83 25.44 3.83
C LEU A 53 -8.09 24.63 4.16
N VAL A 54 -9.24 24.99 3.59
CA VAL A 54 -10.48 24.23 3.76
C VAL A 54 -10.33 22.81 3.21
N GLU A 55 -9.73 22.65 2.03
CA GLU A 55 -9.46 21.34 1.44
C GLU A 55 -8.49 20.51 2.30
N LEU A 56 -7.45 21.14 2.84
CA LEU A 56 -6.52 20.50 3.77
C LEU A 56 -7.24 19.96 5.01
N VAL A 57 -8.08 20.78 5.65
CA VAL A 57 -8.83 20.36 6.85
C VAL A 57 -9.79 19.23 6.53
N LYS A 58 -10.49 19.28 5.38
CA LYS A 58 -11.37 18.19 4.93
C LYS A 58 -10.58 16.89 4.72
N SER A 59 -9.40 16.97 4.10
CA SER A 59 -8.52 15.83 3.87
C SER A 59 -7.98 15.23 5.19
N LEU A 60 -7.60 16.08 6.14
CA LEU A 60 -7.19 15.65 7.48
C LEU A 60 -8.34 15.01 8.26
N HIS A 61 -9.55 15.57 8.16
CA HIS A 61 -10.73 14.97 8.78
C HIS A 61 -11.03 13.60 8.18
N LYS A 62 -10.96 13.47 6.84
CA LYS A 62 -11.09 12.16 6.18
C LYS A 62 -10.03 11.19 6.69
N ALA A 63 -8.78 11.62 6.84
CA ALA A 63 -7.68 10.78 7.34
C ALA A 63 -7.93 10.21 8.75
N LEU A 64 -8.67 10.92 9.62
CA LEU A 64 -9.04 10.42 10.94
C LEU A 64 -9.98 9.20 10.89
N GLY A 65 -10.68 8.98 9.76
CA GLY A 65 -11.53 7.79 9.56
C GLY A 65 -10.77 6.46 9.61
N VAL A 66 -9.43 6.47 9.56
CA VAL A 66 -8.62 5.27 9.77
C VAL A 66 -8.82 4.67 11.16
N ILE A 67 -9.23 5.48 12.15
CA ILE A 67 -9.50 5.05 13.53
C ILE A 67 -10.77 4.18 13.60
N ASP A 68 -11.71 4.39 12.67
CA ASP A 68 -13.00 3.70 12.65
C ASP A 68 -12.95 2.35 11.91
N CYS A 69 -11.79 1.99 11.35
CA CYS A 69 -11.62 0.76 10.57
C CYS A 69 -11.56 -0.49 11.48
N ASN A 70 -12.35 -1.52 11.14
CA ASN A 70 -12.52 -2.73 11.96
C ASN A 70 -11.63 -3.88 11.46
N GLY A 71 -10.32 -3.69 11.61
CA GLY A 71 -9.33 -4.69 11.30
C GLY A 71 -8.27 -4.19 10.31
N PHE A 72 -7.28 -5.05 10.09
CA PHE A 72 -6.12 -4.72 9.28
C PHE A 72 -6.47 -4.55 7.79
N ASP A 73 -7.21 -5.50 7.21
CA ASP A 73 -7.56 -5.46 5.78
C ASP A 73 -8.42 -4.23 5.43
N ASP A 74 -9.46 -3.94 6.23
CA ASP A 74 -10.31 -2.75 6.08
C ASP A 74 -9.48 -1.45 6.12
N SER A 75 -8.46 -1.42 6.97
CA SER A 75 -7.58 -0.27 7.10
C SER A 75 -6.63 -0.12 5.90
N LEU A 76 -6.12 -1.23 5.35
CA LEU A 76 -5.32 -1.20 4.12
C LEU A 76 -6.14 -0.69 2.94
N ASP A 77 -7.39 -1.15 2.79
CA ASP A 77 -8.30 -0.67 1.75
C ASP A 77 -8.57 0.83 1.91
N PHE A 78 -8.83 1.29 3.14
CA PHE A 78 -8.99 2.71 3.43
C PHE A 78 -7.74 3.52 3.05
N LEU A 79 -6.54 3.03 3.37
CA LEU A 79 -5.28 3.71 3.02
C LEU A 79 -5.07 3.75 1.49
N ALA A 80 -5.41 2.68 0.79
CA ALA A 80 -5.33 2.62 -0.67
C ALA A 80 -6.28 3.63 -1.33
N ASP A 81 -7.52 3.71 -0.86
CA ASP A 81 -8.55 4.67 -1.30
C ASP A 81 -8.18 6.11 -0.95
N PHE A 82 -7.64 6.32 0.25
CA PHE A 82 -7.15 7.62 0.67
C PHE A 82 -6.00 8.07 -0.22
N SER A 83 -5.03 7.20 -0.50
CA SER A 83 -3.92 7.46 -1.43
C SER A 83 -4.43 7.76 -2.85
N ALA A 84 -5.47 7.05 -3.31
CA ALA A 84 -6.10 7.26 -4.61
C ALA A 84 -6.78 8.63 -4.74
N SER A 85 -7.25 9.22 -3.64
CA SER A 85 -7.78 10.59 -3.63
C SER A 85 -6.73 11.69 -3.79
N LYS A 86 -5.44 11.33 -4.00
CA LYS A 86 -4.30 12.24 -4.21
C LYS A 86 -4.19 13.36 -3.15
N PRO A 87 -4.25 13.04 -1.85
CA PRO A 87 -4.20 14.05 -0.82
C PRO A 87 -2.82 14.73 -0.75
N CYS A 88 -2.80 15.91 -0.13
CA CYS A 88 -1.56 16.66 0.05
C CYS A 88 -0.56 15.89 0.93
N VAL A 89 0.71 16.32 0.89
CA VAL A 89 1.81 15.66 1.62
C VAL A 89 1.51 15.53 3.11
N LEU A 90 0.97 16.59 3.73
CA LEU A 90 0.68 16.61 5.15
C LEU A 90 -0.37 15.56 5.52
N SER A 91 -1.48 15.50 4.79
CA SER A 91 -2.55 14.53 5.07
C SER A 91 -2.10 13.08 4.83
N ARG A 92 -1.26 12.84 3.82
CA ARG A 92 -0.64 11.51 3.58
C ARG A 92 0.29 11.08 4.70
N ALA A 93 1.15 11.97 5.18
CA ALA A 93 2.03 11.67 6.31
C ALA A 93 1.20 11.41 7.58
N PHE A 94 0.18 12.24 7.81
CA PHE A 94 -0.69 12.15 8.98
C PHE A 94 -1.43 10.80 9.07
N VAL A 95 -2.09 10.37 7.99
CA VAL A 95 -2.90 9.12 8.01
C VAL A 95 -2.05 7.89 8.31
N VAL A 96 -0.84 7.84 7.73
CA VAL A 96 0.09 6.72 7.94
C VAL A 96 0.69 6.74 9.34
N SER A 97 1.09 7.91 9.84
CA SER A 97 1.55 8.03 11.23
C SER A 97 0.46 7.63 12.23
N ALA A 98 -0.79 8.04 12.00
CA ALA A 98 -1.93 7.64 12.83
C ALA A 98 -2.13 6.12 12.80
N PHE A 99 -2.11 5.51 11.62
CA PHE A 99 -2.26 4.06 11.48
C PHE A 99 -1.15 3.26 12.15
N ILE A 100 0.13 3.62 11.91
CA ILE A 100 1.28 2.91 12.49
C ILE A 100 1.24 2.98 14.03
N VAL A 101 0.88 4.13 14.59
CA VAL A 101 0.81 4.29 16.06
C VAL A 101 -0.38 3.55 16.68
N CYS A 102 -1.54 3.54 16.01
CA CYS A 102 -2.79 3.06 16.61
C CYS A 102 -3.11 1.59 16.29
N ALA A 103 -2.87 1.16 15.06
CA ALA A 103 -3.44 -0.08 14.50
C ALA A 103 -2.39 -1.12 14.10
N MET A 104 -1.15 -0.70 13.81
CA MET A 104 -0.10 -1.61 13.39
C MET A 104 0.49 -2.39 14.58
N LYS A 105 -0.03 -3.59 14.81
CA LYS A 105 0.46 -4.52 15.84
C LYS A 105 0.51 -5.93 15.28
N VAL A 106 1.51 -6.70 15.71
CA VAL A 106 1.62 -8.14 15.39
C VAL A 106 0.32 -8.90 15.69
N SER A 107 -0.36 -8.57 16.79
CA SER A 107 -1.65 -9.18 17.16
C SER A 107 -2.75 -8.91 16.13
N ALA A 108 -2.77 -7.73 15.51
CA ALA A 108 -3.77 -7.38 14.50
C ALA A 108 -3.54 -8.15 13.19
N LEU A 109 -2.26 -8.37 12.81
CA LEU A 109 -1.90 -9.21 11.66
C LEU A 109 -2.25 -10.68 11.91
N GLU A 110 -1.99 -11.18 13.12
CA GLU A 110 -2.39 -12.53 13.50
C GLU A 110 -3.91 -12.70 13.45
N GLU A 111 -4.67 -11.73 13.95
CA GLU A 111 -6.13 -11.72 13.89
C GLU A 111 -6.65 -11.64 12.46
N ALA A 112 -6.07 -10.79 11.61
CA ALA A 112 -6.40 -10.71 10.19
C ALA A 112 -6.14 -12.02 9.46
N THR A 113 -5.00 -12.66 9.75
CA THR A 113 -4.66 -13.98 9.20
C THR A 113 -5.65 -15.04 9.68
N LYS A 114 -6.03 -15.04 10.97
CA LYS A 114 -7.07 -15.94 11.51
C LYS A 114 -8.42 -15.72 10.85
N LYS A 115 -8.84 -14.46 10.70
CA LYS A 115 -10.10 -14.07 10.04
C LYS A 115 -10.11 -14.48 8.57
N PHE A 116 -9.00 -14.30 7.86
CA PHE A 116 -8.89 -14.68 6.46
C PHE A 116 -8.96 -16.20 6.27
N LEU A 117 -8.41 -16.98 7.21
CA LEU A 117 -8.29 -18.43 7.07
C LEU A 117 -9.41 -19.22 7.73
N ASN A 118 -10.28 -18.58 8.53
CA ASN A 118 -11.27 -19.23 9.38
C ASN A 118 -10.68 -20.37 10.24
N CYS A 119 -9.36 -20.34 10.49
CA CYS A 119 -8.62 -21.46 11.04
C CYS A 119 -8.26 -21.17 12.51
N SER A 120 -9.00 -21.81 13.43
CA SER A 120 -8.74 -21.73 14.88
C SER A 120 -7.36 -22.28 15.28
N LYS A 121 -6.72 -23.08 14.42
CA LYS A 121 -5.49 -23.82 14.71
C LYS A 121 -4.22 -22.99 14.72
N LEU A 122 -4.22 -21.79 14.12
CA LEU A 122 -3.10 -20.86 14.23
C LEU A 122 -2.83 -20.47 15.71
N SER A 123 -3.86 -20.59 16.57
CA SER A 123 -3.76 -20.27 17.99
C SER A 123 -3.09 -21.36 18.84
N THR A 124 -2.97 -22.60 18.35
CA THR A 124 -2.47 -23.75 19.13
C THR A 124 -0.97 -23.99 19.01
N THR A 125 -0.32 -23.46 17.98
CA THR A 125 1.13 -23.58 17.78
C THR A 125 1.85 -22.35 18.33
N ASN A 126 2.22 -22.38 19.62
CA ASN A 126 3.20 -21.44 20.18
C ASN A 126 4.62 -21.84 19.73
N SER A 127 4.88 -21.74 18.43
CA SER A 127 6.21 -21.96 17.86
C SER A 127 6.96 -20.63 17.76
N GLU A 128 8.25 -20.64 18.08
CA GLU A 128 9.19 -19.55 17.82
C GLU A 128 9.11 -19.08 16.35
N GLN A 129 8.86 -20.00 15.43
CA GLN A 129 8.72 -19.72 13.99
C GLN A 129 7.47 -18.88 13.67
N LYS A 130 6.38 -19.06 14.42
CA LYS A 130 5.17 -18.26 14.26
C LYS A 130 5.43 -16.81 14.66
N ALA A 131 6.10 -16.60 15.81
CA ALA A 131 6.45 -15.27 16.28
C ALA A 131 7.41 -14.57 15.30
N ALA A 132 8.45 -15.28 14.83
CA ALA A 132 9.38 -14.76 13.84
C ALA A 132 8.69 -14.38 12.52
N PHE A 133 7.75 -15.20 12.04
CA PHE A 133 6.96 -14.91 10.85
C PHE A 133 6.14 -13.62 11.00
N PHE A 134 5.39 -13.48 12.10
CA PHE A 134 4.55 -12.28 12.28
C PHE A 134 5.36 -11.01 12.54
N GLU A 135 6.54 -11.12 13.15
CA GLU A 135 7.45 -9.98 13.26
C GLU A 135 7.96 -9.55 11.87
N GLN A 136 8.36 -10.51 11.03
CA GLN A 136 8.73 -10.23 9.64
C GLN A 136 7.55 -9.65 8.85
N ALA A 137 6.35 -10.23 8.98
CA ALA A 137 5.15 -9.71 8.33
C ALA A 137 4.86 -8.26 8.76
N ASN A 138 4.99 -7.96 10.05
CA ASN A 138 4.81 -6.61 10.57
C ASN A 138 5.79 -5.62 9.94
N HIS A 139 7.05 -5.99 9.75
CA HIS A 139 8.00 -5.14 9.02
C HIS A 139 7.58 -4.90 7.57
N VAL A 140 7.29 -5.97 6.81
CA VAL A 140 6.95 -5.85 5.38
C VAL A 140 5.66 -5.06 5.18
N PHE A 141 4.62 -5.33 5.97
CA PHE A 141 3.37 -4.57 5.88
C PHE A 141 3.53 -3.12 6.36
N ALA A 142 4.49 -2.81 7.24
CA ALA A 142 4.77 -1.44 7.61
C ALA A 142 5.33 -0.65 6.42
N GLU A 143 6.17 -1.29 5.60
CA GLU A 143 6.65 -0.72 4.34
C GLU A 143 5.52 -0.55 3.30
N VAL A 144 4.57 -1.49 3.23
CA VAL A 144 3.36 -1.35 2.40
C VAL A 144 2.54 -0.12 2.82
N VAL A 145 2.25 -0.01 4.12
CA VAL A 145 1.50 1.11 4.72
C VAL A 145 2.24 2.42 4.46
N HIS A 146 3.55 2.45 4.70
CA HIS A 146 4.39 3.61 4.43
C HIS A 146 4.41 3.96 2.94
N GLY A 147 4.33 2.96 2.06
CA GLY A 147 4.10 3.11 0.63
C GLY A 147 2.94 4.04 0.29
N PHE A 148 1.80 3.88 0.96
CA PHE A 148 0.61 4.72 0.74
C PHE A 148 0.79 6.18 1.17
N SER A 149 1.79 6.49 2.01
CA SER A 149 2.16 7.87 2.34
C SER A 149 2.82 8.60 1.17
N PHE A 150 3.38 7.89 0.19
CA PHE A 150 4.04 8.50 -0.96
C PHE A 150 3.06 9.04 -1.99
N ASN A 151 3.57 9.86 -2.91
CA ASN A 151 2.82 10.17 -4.11
C ASN A 151 2.75 8.92 -5.01
N ARG A 152 1.76 8.86 -5.91
CA ARG A 152 1.47 7.69 -6.77
C ARG A 152 2.67 7.21 -7.58
N ALA A 153 3.45 8.14 -8.15
CA ALA A 153 4.65 7.81 -8.92
C ALA A 153 5.72 7.15 -8.04
N ARG A 154 5.96 7.72 -6.86
CA ARG A 154 6.93 7.20 -5.89
C ARG A 154 6.48 5.87 -5.27
N LEU A 155 5.19 5.71 -5.00
CA LEU A 155 4.59 4.43 -4.61
C LEU A 155 4.90 3.37 -5.66
N ARG A 156 4.62 3.64 -6.94
CA ARG A 156 4.90 2.70 -8.04
C ARG A 156 6.39 2.35 -8.16
N GLU A 157 7.27 3.32 -7.97
CA GLU A 157 8.73 3.11 -7.98
C GLU A 157 9.19 2.21 -6.81
N LYS A 158 8.50 2.28 -5.67
CA LYS A 158 8.83 1.51 -4.45
C LYS A 158 8.26 0.10 -4.44
N LEU A 159 7.12 -0.14 -5.10
CA LEU A 159 6.46 -1.46 -5.14
C LEU A 159 7.40 -2.63 -5.55
N PRO A 160 8.31 -2.51 -6.53
CA PRO A 160 9.27 -3.58 -6.83
C PRO A 160 10.18 -3.98 -5.67
N ILE A 161 10.56 -3.04 -4.81
CA ILE A 161 11.36 -3.33 -3.61
C ILE A 161 10.49 -4.08 -2.59
N ILE A 162 9.24 -3.65 -2.42
CA ILE A 162 8.26 -4.33 -1.56
C ILE A 162 7.97 -5.74 -2.06
N PHE A 163 7.93 -5.99 -3.38
CA PHE A 163 7.73 -7.33 -3.94
C PHE A 163 8.84 -8.31 -3.54
N GLU A 164 10.09 -7.86 -3.46
CA GLU A 164 11.20 -8.69 -3.01
C GLU A 164 11.02 -9.09 -1.53
N GLU A 165 10.59 -8.14 -0.69
CA GLU A 165 10.30 -8.41 0.71
C GLU A 165 9.07 -9.34 0.89
N MET A 166 8.03 -9.16 0.06
CA MET A 166 6.87 -10.06 0.03
C MET A 166 7.26 -11.47 -0.42
N ALA A 167 8.19 -11.63 -1.36
CA ALA A 167 8.71 -12.93 -1.79
C ALA A 167 9.45 -13.65 -0.65
N GLN A 168 10.27 -12.93 0.12
CA GLN A 168 10.90 -13.47 1.32
C GLN A 168 9.89 -13.84 2.40
N LEU A 169 8.84 -13.02 2.57
CA LEU A 169 7.74 -13.33 3.48
C LEU A 169 6.96 -14.58 3.04
N GLN A 170 6.80 -14.78 1.73
CA GLN A 170 6.16 -15.98 1.16
C GLN A 170 6.94 -17.25 1.54
N GLU A 171 8.28 -17.24 1.43
CA GLU A 171 9.12 -18.38 1.83
C GLU A 171 8.99 -18.68 3.33
N SER A 172 8.94 -17.63 4.16
CA SER A 172 8.70 -17.76 5.60
C SER A 172 7.31 -18.32 5.91
N ALA A 173 6.28 -17.92 5.15
CA ALA A 173 4.93 -18.47 5.25
C ALA A 173 4.90 -19.97 4.92
N GLU A 174 5.59 -20.39 3.85
CA GLU A 174 5.67 -21.81 3.50
C GLU A 174 6.35 -22.65 4.58
N LYS A 175 7.42 -22.12 5.21
CA LYS A 175 8.07 -22.78 6.34
C LYS A 175 7.12 -22.94 7.52
N LEU A 176 6.33 -21.91 7.82
CA LEU A 176 5.33 -21.96 8.89
C LEU A 176 4.21 -22.96 8.58
N ASP A 177 3.71 -22.98 7.34
CA ASP A 177 2.68 -23.95 6.93
C ASP A 177 3.18 -25.40 7.03
N ARG A 178 4.46 -25.68 6.70
CA ARG A 178 5.06 -27.03 6.90
C ARG A 178 5.08 -27.45 8.37
N VAL A 179 5.36 -26.52 9.28
CA VAL A 179 5.39 -26.76 10.72
C VAL A 179 3.97 -27.04 11.24
N ILE A 180 3.00 -26.25 10.81
CA ILE A 180 1.59 -26.45 11.14
C ILE A 180 1.13 -27.84 10.66
N GLN A 181 1.46 -28.22 9.42
CA GLN A 181 1.14 -29.53 8.88
C GLN A 181 1.80 -30.68 9.65
N ALA A 182 3.09 -30.56 10.00
CA ALA A 182 3.81 -31.58 10.77
C ALA A 182 3.19 -31.79 12.16
N SER A 183 2.76 -30.70 12.82
CA SER A 183 2.09 -30.78 14.13
C SER A 183 0.73 -31.48 14.06
N ASN A 184 0.03 -31.40 12.92
CA ASN A 184 -1.25 -32.05 12.71
C ASN A 184 -1.13 -33.55 12.35
N GLY A 185 -0.04 -33.95 11.67
CA GLY A 185 0.17 -35.33 11.23
C GLY A 185 0.54 -36.33 12.34
N SER A 186 0.81 -35.85 13.55
CA SER A 186 1.34 -36.67 14.65
C SER A 186 0.27 -37.23 15.61
N GLY A 187 -1.02 -36.95 15.38
CA GLY A 187 -2.09 -37.19 16.38
C GLY A 187 -3.36 -37.94 15.93
N SER A 188 -3.52 -38.35 14.67
CA SER A 188 -4.80 -38.95 14.21
C SER A 188 -4.61 -40.28 13.48
N SER A 189 -4.42 -41.34 14.26
CA SER A 189 -4.84 -42.70 13.88
C SER A 189 -6.34 -42.85 14.20
N GLY A 190 -7.19 -42.64 13.19
CA GLY A 190 -8.63 -42.93 13.28
C GLY A 190 -9.50 -41.75 12.91
N GLN A 191 -10.24 -41.93 11.81
CA GLN A 191 -11.55 -41.33 11.49
C GLN A 191 -11.86 -39.96 12.12
N ASP A 192 -11.56 -38.89 11.40
CA ASP A 192 -12.43 -37.72 11.20
C ASP A 192 -11.79 -36.81 10.13
N LYS A 193 -12.13 -37.08 8.86
CA LYS A 193 -11.58 -36.40 7.67
C LYS A 193 -12.17 -35.00 7.40
N SER A 194 -13.02 -34.48 8.29
CA SER A 194 -13.79 -33.24 8.07
C SER A 194 -13.14 -31.97 8.67
N SER A 195 -11.90 -32.05 9.16
CA SER A 195 -11.17 -30.86 9.65
C SER A 195 -9.72 -30.82 9.16
N SER A 196 -9.50 -31.28 7.92
CA SER A 196 -8.25 -31.06 7.18
C SER A 196 -8.13 -29.55 6.92
N CYS A 197 -7.36 -28.86 7.74
CA CYS A 197 -6.94 -27.51 7.42
C CYS A 197 -6.19 -27.58 6.08
N ASN A 198 -6.74 -26.95 5.05
CA ASN A 198 -6.18 -26.95 3.69
C ASN A 198 -4.68 -26.61 3.75
N ALA A 199 -3.86 -27.43 3.12
CA ALA A 199 -2.42 -27.18 3.05
C ALA A 199 -2.17 -25.80 2.40
N GLY A 200 -1.30 -24.97 3.00
CA GLY A 200 -0.89 -23.68 2.43
C GLY A 200 -1.70 -22.47 2.88
N THR A 201 -2.32 -22.50 4.06
CA THR A 201 -3.19 -21.42 4.53
C THR A 201 -2.46 -20.07 4.66
N VAL A 202 -1.32 -20.01 5.36
CA VAL A 202 -0.61 -18.74 5.57
C VAL A 202 0.04 -18.28 4.27
N THR A 203 0.59 -19.21 3.48
CA THR A 203 1.12 -18.95 2.15
C THR A 203 0.06 -18.37 1.21
N THR A 204 -1.20 -18.81 1.30
CA THR A 204 -2.31 -18.26 0.49
C THR A 204 -2.67 -16.84 0.91
N TRP A 205 -2.61 -16.52 2.21
CA TRP A 205 -2.85 -15.16 2.70
C TRP A 205 -1.78 -14.18 2.22
N VAL A 206 -0.50 -14.54 2.32
CA VAL A 206 0.60 -13.68 1.81
C VAL A 206 0.51 -13.54 0.29
N LEU A 207 0.15 -14.61 -0.43
CA LEU A 207 -0.07 -14.58 -1.88
C LEU A 207 -1.19 -13.62 -2.27
N HIS A 208 -2.32 -13.65 -1.55
CA HIS A 208 -3.46 -12.76 -1.80
C HIS A 208 -3.04 -11.28 -1.74
N HIS A 209 -2.36 -10.88 -0.66
CA HIS A 209 -1.84 -9.51 -0.51
C HIS A 209 -0.81 -9.16 -1.59
N THR A 210 0.05 -10.11 -1.96
CA THR A 210 1.03 -9.92 -3.05
C THR A 210 0.33 -9.65 -4.38
N LEU A 211 -0.72 -10.41 -4.73
CA LEU A 211 -1.50 -10.23 -5.95
C LEU A 211 -2.21 -8.87 -5.97
N GLN A 212 -2.74 -8.40 -4.84
CA GLN A 212 -3.34 -7.07 -4.73
C GLN A 212 -2.30 -5.97 -5.00
N LEU A 213 -1.09 -6.08 -4.44
CA LEU A 213 -0.01 -5.11 -4.69
C LEU A 213 0.50 -5.17 -6.14
N MET A 214 0.55 -6.35 -6.76
CA MET A 214 0.87 -6.49 -8.18
C MET A 214 -0.19 -5.84 -9.08
N ALA A 215 -1.47 -6.03 -8.78
CA ALA A 215 -2.57 -5.35 -9.47
C ALA A 215 -2.46 -3.83 -9.32
N LEU A 216 -2.17 -3.34 -8.10
CA LEU A 216 -1.93 -1.92 -7.85
C LEU A 216 -0.77 -1.38 -8.70
N TYR A 217 0.36 -2.08 -8.80
CA TYR A 217 1.50 -1.67 -9.62
C TYR A 217 1.13 -1.49 -11.11
N VAL A 218 0.36 -2.43 -11.64
CA VAL A 218 -0.12 -2.38 -13.03
C VAL A 218 -1.11 -1.23 -13.21
N LEU A 219 -2.08 -1.08 -12.32
CA LEU A 219 -3.09 0.00 -12.42
C LEU A 219 -2.46 1.40 -12.27
N LEU A 220 -1.45 1.55 -11.42
CA LEU A 220 -0.66 2.79 -11.33
C LEU A 220 0.05 3.12 -12.65
N GLY A 221 0.42 2.11 -13.45
CA GLY A 221 1.00 2.34 -14.77
C GLY A 221 0.02 3.00 -15.74
N PHE A 222 -1.27 2.66 -15.66
CA PHE A 222 -2.32 3.38 -16.40
C PHE A 222 -2.54 4.77 -15.84
N GLU A 223 -2.65 4.92 -14.51
CA GLU A 223 -2.86 6.21 -13.85
C GLU A 223 -1.76 7.24 -14.21
N LEU A 224 -0.53 6.76 -14.38
CA LEU A 224 0.64 7.57 -14.70
C LEU A 224 0.93 7.66 -16.21
N ASN A 225 0.05 7.12 -17.07
CA ASN A 225 0.20 7.08 -18.53
C ASN A 225 1.55 6.50 -19.00
N LEU A 226 2.01 5.42 -18.36
CA LEU A 226 3.28 4.79 -18.68
C LEU A 226 3.20 3.76 -19.83
N TYR A 227 1.99 3.32 -20.16
CA TYR A 227 1.76 2.29 -21.16
C TYR A 227 1.36 2.87 -22.52
N CYS A 228 1.95 2.32 -23.57
CA CYS A 228 1.54 2.60 -24.94
C CYS A 228 0.30 1.78 -25.32
N PRO A 229 -0.61 2.29 -26.19
CA PRO A 229 -1.82 1.56 -26.60
C PRO A 229 -1.58 0.16 -27.19
N ARG A 230 -0.39 -0.08 -27.77
CA ARG A 230 0.01 -1.40 -28.32
C ARG A 230 0.21 -2.46 -27.24
N GLU A 231 0.51 -2.04 -26.01
CA GLU A 231 0.78 -2.93 -24.88
C GLU A 231 -0.49 -3.33 -24.13
N TYR A 232 -1.60 -2.60 -24.35
CA TYR A 232 -2.85 -2.76 -23.60
C TYR A 232 -3.37 -4.19 -23.64
N ARG A 233 -3.31 -4.86 -24.79
CA ARG A 233 -3.77 -6.25 -24.91
C ARG A 233 -3.04 -7.17 -23.92
N ASN A 234 -1.72 -7.04 -23.81
CA ASN A 234 -0.92 -7.89 -22.93
C ASN A 234 -1.16 -7.54 -21.45
N ILE A 235 -1.30 -6.25 -21.14
CA ILE A 235 -1.53 -5.78 -19.77
C ILE A 235 -2.91 -6.21 -19.27
N PHE A 236 -3.96 -6.07 -20.09
CA PHE A 236 -5.31 -6.53 -19.74
C PHE A 236 -5.36 -8.04 -19.60
N TRP A 237 -4.69 -8.79 -20.50
CA TRP A 237 -4.57 -10.24 -20.36
C TRP A 237 -3.90 -10.64 -19.03
N TYR A 238 -2.81 -9.95 -18.66
CA TYR A 238 -2.14 -10.21 -17.38
C TYR A 238 -3.00 -9.85 -16.16
N LEU A 239 -3.77 -8.77 -16.21
CA LEU A 239 -4.72 -8.43 -15.15
C LEU A 239 -5.81 -9.49 -15.01
N GLU A 240 -6.44 -9.88 -16.11
CA GLU A 240 -7.59 -10.78 -16.13
C GLU A 240 -7.21 -12.25 -15.89
N GLU A 241 -6.39 -12.83 -16.76
CA GLU A 241 -6.09 -14.26 -16.76
C GLU A 241 -5.09 -14.68 -15.68
N PHE A 242 -4.24 -13.74 -15.24
CA PHE A 242 -3.29 -14.00 -14.19
C PHE A 242 -3.76 -13.37 -12.87
N LEU A 243 -3.63 -12.06 -12.70
CA LEU A 243 -3.77 -11.45 -11.37
C LEU A 243 -5.16 -11.68 -10.73
N TYR A 244 -6.25 -11.36 -11.43
CA TYR A 244 -7.59 -11.50 -10.86
C TYR A 244 -8.03 -12.97 -10.75
N LYS A 245 -7.71 -13.81 -11.73
CA LYS A 245 -8.00 -15.24 -11.67
C LYS A 245 -7.35 -15.91 -10.45
N TRP A 246 -6.07 -15.65 -10.21
CA TRP A 246 -5.37 -16.16 -9.03
C TRP A 246 -5.88 -15.54 -7.72
N THR A 247 -6.27 -14.26 -7.73
CA THR A 247 -6.89 -13.60 -6.56
C THR A 247 -8.20 -14.28 -6.18
N VAL A 248 -9.05 -14.58 -7.17
CA VAL A 248 -10.30 -15.32 -6.98
C VAL A 248 -10.02 -16.72 -6.47
N SER A 249 -9.04 -17.44 -7.02
CA SER A 249 -8.64 -18.77 -6.51
C SER A 249 -8.25 -18.71 -5.03
N CYS A 250 -7.46 -17.71 -4.59
CA CYS A 250 -7.13 -17.54 -3.18
C CYS A 250 -8.38 -17.33 -2.30
N LEU A 251 -9.38 -16.59 -2.80
CA LEU A 251 -10.64 -16.35 -2.10
C LEU A 251 -11.57 -17.57 -2.09
N ILE A 252 -11.54 -18.39 -3.14
CA ILE A 252 -12.29 -19.65 -3.21
C ILE A 252 -11.72 -20.65 -2.21
N THR A 253 -10.40 -20.82 -2.17
CA THR A 253 -9.72 -21.66 -1.18
C THR A 253 -10.04 -21.26 0.27
N ARG A 254 -10.31 -19.97 0.51
CA ARG A 254 -10.88 -19.47 1.78
C ARG A 254 -12.30 -19.99 2.01
N SER A 255 -13.19 -19.85 1.03
CA SER A 255 -14.62 -20.22 1.16
C SER A 255 -14.87 -21.73 1.25
N GLU A 256 -14.04 -22.56 0.63
CA GLU A 256 -14.14 -24.02 0.72
C GLU A 256 -13.80 -24.55 2.12
N GLY A 257 -13.18 -23.72 2.98
CA GLY A 257 -13.06 -24.00 4.42
C GLY A 257 -14.39 -23.90 5.19
N GLU A 258 -15.45 -23.36 4.58
CA GLU A 258 -16.79 -23.22 5.16
C GLU A 258 -17.82 -24.22 4.58
N GLY A 259 -17.49 -24.95 3.51
CA GLY A 259 -18.46 -25.79 2.79
C GLY A 259 -17.87 -27.07 2.23
N GLU A 260 -18.22 -28.22 2.83
CA GLU A 260 -18.24 -29.48 2.10
C GLU A 260 -19.17 -29.34 0.88
N GLY A 261 -18.61 -29.54 -0.31
CA GLY A 261 -19.34 -29.78 -1.55
C GLY A 261 -19.55 -28.54 -2.42
N LEU A 262 -18.83 -28.47 -3.54
CA LEU A 262 -19.43 -28.50 -4.88
C LEU A 262 -18.33 -28.80 -5.92
N ASP A 263 -18.71 -29.65 -6.86
CA ASP A 263 -17.85 -30.38 -7.79
C ASP A 263 -16.96 -29.53 -8.71
N GLY A 264 -15.70 -29.99 -8.84
CA GLY A 264 -14.99 -30.17 -10.11
C GLY A 264 -14.97 -29.00 -11.11
N PHE A 265 -13.96 -28.14 -11.00
CA PHE A 265 -13.52 -27.35 -12.15
C PHE A 265 -12.38 -28.09 -12.87
N ASN A 266 -12.77 -28.88 -13.88
CA ASN A 266 -11.83 -29.44 -14.86
C ASN A 266 -11.15 -28.30 -15.60
N GLY A 267 -9.83 -28.21 -15.43
CA GLY A 267 -8.99 -27.32 -16.21
C GLY A 267 -8.81 -27.85 -17.63
N GLU A 268 -9.41 -27.17 -18.59
CA GLU A 268 -8.95 -27.09 -19.97
C GLU A 268 -9.08 -25.64 -20.43
N ILE A 269 -7.95 -24.92 -20.49
CA ILE A 269 -7.44 -24.17 -21.67
C ILE A 269 -5.92 -24.17 -21.57
#